data_AF-A0A1S2K8L1-F1
#
_entry.id   AF-A0A1S2K8L1-F1
#
_cell.length_a   1.000
_cell.length_b   1.000
_cell.length_c   1.000
_cell.angle_alpha   90.00
_cell.angle_beta   90.00
_cell.angle_gamma   90.00
#
_symmetry.space_group_name_H-M   'P 1'
#
loop_
_entity.id
_entity.type
_entity.pdbx_description
1 polymer ?
#
loop_
_entity_poly.entity_id
_entity_poly.type
_entity_poly.pdbx_seq_one_letter_code
_entity_poly.pdbx_strand_id
1 'polypeptide(L)'
;MPCLRDALTSSTETFHITVAEAGKVTMEVPREALAVLMEAMALITSGRTVEVIAKSMELSTIQAAKTLGVSRPHLVKLLDKGLIEFRMVDTHRRVNVASLESYRRREQNEQARRRQAAVASAIGSTEAEGLRVTADTTADLDAYARGELDAAALRARTLARHTRKAAE
;
A
#
# COMPACT_ATOMS: atom_id res chain seq x y z
N MET A 1 21.31 -17.13 -7.79
CA MET A 1 19.88 -17.45 -7.58
C MET A 1 19.82 -18.29 -6.31
N PRO A 2 19.25 -17.80 -5.19
CA PRO A 2 18.99 -18.68 -4.06
C PRO A 2 18.03 -19.77 -4.54
N CYS A 3 18.39 -21.03 -4.31
CA CYS A 3 17.55 -22.15 -4.74
C CYS A 3 16.39 -22.31 -3.77
N LEU A 4 15.27 -22.89 -4.21
CA LEU A 4 14.10 -23.15 -3.36
C LEU A 4 14.49 -23.86 -2.04
N ARG A 5 15.53 -24.71 -2.11
CA ARG A 5 16.10 -25.44 -0.98
C ARG A 5 16.66 -24.51 0.12
N ASP A 6 17.25 -23.38 -0.23
CA ASP A 6 17.80 -22.41 0.74
C ASP A 6 16.70 -21.59 1.43
N ALA A 7 15.55 -21.38 0.76
CA ALA A 7 14.38 -20.72 1.34
C ALA A 7 13.57 -21.66 2.25
N LEU A 8 13.63 -22.97 1.98
CA LEU A 8 12.99 -24.01 2.80
C LEU A 8 13.72 -24.25 4.13
N THR A 9 15.05 -24.05 4.20
CA THR A 9 15.80 -24.24 5.45
C THR A 9 15.60 -23.13 6.48
N SER A 10 15.05 -21.97 6.10
CA SER A 10 14.77 -20.85 7.01
C SER A 10 13.34 -20.79 7.54
N SER A 11 12.43 -21.66 7.08
CA SER A 11 11.01 -21.63 7.45
C SER A 11 10.64 -22.83 8.32
N THR A 12 10.08 -22.58 9.50
CA THR A 12 9.69 -23.62 10.49
C THR A 12 8.42 -24.40 10.12
N GLU A 13 7.65 -23.94 9.14
CA GLU A 13 6.47 -24.65 8.62
C GLU A 13 6.50 -24.70 7.08
N THR A 14 6.44 -25.91 6.53
CA THR A 14 6.37 -26.17 5.08
C THR A 14 5.11 -26.97 4.75
N PHE A 15 4.50 -26.66 3.61
CA PHE A 15 3.28 -27.32 3.12
C PHE A 15 3.59 -28.14 1.87
N HIS A 16 2.92 -29.29 1.73
CA HIS A 16 3.07 -30.15 0.56
C HIS A 16 1.98 -29.83 -0.47
N ILE A 17 2.39 -29.37 -1.65
CA ILE A 17 1.49 -29.13 -2.78
C ILE A 17 1.65 -30.26 -3.79
N THR A 18 0.53 -30.91 -4.17
CA THR A 18 0.51 -31.92 -5.24
C THR A 18 -0.29 -31.41 -6.43
N VAL A 19 0.32 -31.36 -7.60
CA VAL A 19 -0.36 -30.98 -8.85
C VAL A 19 -0.81 -32.25 -9.58
N ALA A 20 -2.14 -32.44 -9.70
CA ALA A 20 -2.72 -33.67 -10.24
C ALA A 20 -2.44 -33.88 -11.73
N GLU A 21 -2.41 -32.81 -12.53
CA GLU A 21 -2.38 -32.89 -14.00
C GLU A 21 -0.96 -32.94 -14.60
N ALA A 22 0.07 -32.58 -13.82
CA ALA A 22 1.47 -32.54 -14.26
C ALA A 22 2.29 -33.74 -13.77
N GLY A 23 1.67 -34.92 -13.63
CA GLY A 23 2.34 -36.14 -13.20
C GLY A 23 2.85 -36.07 -11.76
N LYS A 24 1.94 -35.99 -10.76
CA LYS A 24 2.23 -36.08 -9.32
C LYS A 24 3.53 -35.37 -8.90
N VAL A 25 3.69 -34.11 -9.30
CA VAL A 25 4.77 -33.28 -8.76
C VAL A 25 4.34 -32.85 -7.37
N THR A 26 5.00 -33.39 -6.35
CA THR A 26 4.88 -32.94 -4.96
C THR A 26 6.06 -32.01 -4.66
N MET A 27 5.77 -30.79 -4.21
CA MET A 27 6.79 -29.85 -3.75
C MET A 27 6.47 -29.33 -2.35
N GLU A 28 7.51 -29.11 -1.57
CA GLU A 28 7.43 -28.39 -0.30
C GLU A 28 7.47 -26.88 -0.55
N VAL A 29 6.57 -26.15 0.11
CA VAL A 29 6.42 -24.70 -0.02
C VAL A 29 6.40 -24.06 1.37
N PRO A 30 7.24 -23.05 1.66
CA PRO A 30 7.18 -22.29 2.90
C PRO A 30 5.81 -21.62 3.10
N ARG A 31 5.41 -21.42 4.36
CA ARG A 31 4.14 -20.75 4.70
C ARG A 31 3.97 -19.39 4.02
N GLU A 32 5.03 -18.59 3.96
CA GLU A 32 5.03 -17.25 3.36
C GLU A 32 4.78 -17.33 1.85
N ALA A 33 5.40 -18.31 1.18
CA ALA A 33 5.21 -18.52 -0.25
C ALA A 33 3.81 -19.05 -0.57
N LEU A 34 3.24 -19.88 0.31
CA LEU A 34 1.87 -20.37 0.18
C LEU A 34 0.85 -19.21 0.25
N ALA A 35 1.04 -18.25 1.17
CA ALA A 35 0.15 -17.09 1.27
C ALA A 35 0.14 -16.26 -0.03
N VAL A 36 1.31 -16.02 -0.61
CA VAL A 36 1.43 -15.32 -1.91
C VAL A 36 0.77 -16.11 -3.03
N LEU A 37 0.93 -17.44 -3.05
CA LEU A 37 0.30 -18.30 -4.05
C LEU A 37 -1.23 -18.25 -3.95
N MET A 38 -1.80 -18.28 -2.74
CA MET A 38 -3.25 -18.17 -2.55
C MET A 38 -3.80 -16.84 -3.07
N GLU A 39 -3.11 -15.74 -2.80
CA GLU A 39 -3.50 -14.41 -3.30
C GLU A 39 -3.40 -14.33 -4.83
N ALA A 40 -2.31 -14.85 -5.40
CA ALA A 40 -2.14 -14.95 -6.85
C ALA A 40 -3.26 -15.78 -7.51
N MET A 41 -3.62 -16.92 -6.90
CA MET A 41 -4.71 -17.77 -7.40
C MET A 41 -6.06 -17.05 -7.34
N ALA A 42 -6.35 -16.29 -6.28
CA ALA A 42 -7.57 -15.48 -6.20
C ALA A 42 -7.65 -14.41 -7.30
N LEU A 43 -6.51 -13.81 -7.65
CA LEU A 43 -6.44 -12.86 -8.77
C LEU A 43 -6.68 -13.56 -10.11
N ILE A 44 -6.04 -14.72 -10.34
CA ILE A 44 -6.19 -15.51 -11.57
C ILE A 44 -7.63 -15.97 -11.76
N THR A 45 -8.27 -16.52 -10.72
CA THR A 45 -9.68 -16.98 -10.79
C THR A 45 -10.65 -15.83 -11.02
N SER A 46 -10.29 -14.60 -10.64
CA SER A 46 -11.03 -13.38 -10.97
C SER A 46 -10.75 -12.82 -12.38
N GLY A 47 -9.99 -13.54 -13.22
CA GLY A 47 -9.64 -13.13 -14.57
C GLY A 47 -8.55 -12.05 -14.65
N ARG A 48 -7.82 -11.81 -13.55
CA ARG A 48 -6.73 -10.82 -13.51
C ARG A 48 -5.38 -11.46 -13.80
N THR A 49 -4.54 -10.74 -14.54
CA THR A 49 -3.16 -11.14 -14.81
C THR A 49 -2.27 -10.90 -13.58
N VAL A 50 -1.46 -11.89 -13.21
CA VAL A 50 -0.49 -11.81 -12.11
C VAL A 50 0.93 -11.82 -12.70
N GLU A 51 1.80 -10.94 -12.20
CA GLU A 51 3.20 -10.84 -12.61
C GLU A 51 4.10 -10.93 -11.37
N VAL A 52 5.00 -11.92 -11.32
CA VAL A 52 5.94 -12.12 -10.21
C VAL A 52 7.28 -11.47 -10.56
N ILE A 53 7.72 -10.51 -9.75
CA ILE A 53 8.93 -9.73 -9.99
C ILE A 53 9.88 -9.90 -8.80
N ALA A 54 11.11 -10.31 -9.06
CA ALA A 54 12.14 -10.41 -8.02
C ALA A 54 12.56 -9.02 -7.53
N LYS A 55 12.75 -8.84 -6.21
CA LYS A 55 13.16 -7.54 -5.63
C LYS A 55 14.52 -7.04 -6.11
N SER A 56 15.43 -7.92 -6.52
CA SER A 56 16.73 -7.56 -7.09
C SER A 56 16.67 -7.22 -8.58
N MET A 57 15.50 -7.29 -9.20
CA MET A 57 15.33 -7.02 -10.62
C MET A 57 15.38 -5.51 -10.89
N GLU A 58 16.15 -5.13 -11.90
CA GLU A 58 16.09 -3.79 -12.47
C GLU A 58 14.95 -3.71 -13.48
N LEU A 59 14.08 -2.72 -13.32
CA LEU A 59 12.94 -2.48 -14.18
C LEU A 59 13.25 -1.41 -15.22
N SER A 60 12.72 -1.58 -16.43
CA SER A 60 12.63 -0.48 -17.39
C SER A 60 11.70 0.62 -16.85
N THR A 61 11.85 1.86 -17.35
CA THR A 61 10.94 2.96 -16.97
C THR A 61 9.47 2.67 -17.30
N ILE A 62 9.19 1.83 -18.29
CA ILE A 62 7.81 1.44 -18.62
C ILE A 62 7.27 0.52 -17.53
N GLN A 63 8.02 -0.52 -17.17
CA GLN A 63 7.62 -1.44 -16.10
C GLN A 63 7.51 -0.72 -14.76
N ALA A 64 8.51 0.08 -14.40
CA ALA A 64 8.49 0.86 -13.16
C ALA A 64 7.28 1.81 -13.06
N ALA A 65 6.87 2.43 -14.18
CA ALA A 65 5.71 3.30 -14.21
C ALA A 65 4.41 2.50 -14.01
N LYS A 66 4.29 1.34 -14.66
CA LYS A 66 3.19 0.40 -14.47
C LYS A 66 3.11 -0.10 -13.03
N THR A 67 4.25 -0.46 -12.42
CA THR A 67 4.34 -0.92 -11.03
C THR A 67 3.92 0.17 -10.03
N LEU A 68 4.28 1.43 -10.28
CA LEU A 68 3.83 2.56 -9.45
C LEU A 68 2.40 3.03 -9.76
N GLY A 69 1.76 2.55 -10.83
CA GLY A 69 0.44 3.00 -11.25
C GLY A 69 0.43 4.44 -11.79
N VAL A 70 1.53 4.91 -12.37
CA VAL A 70 1.69 6.28 -12.89
C VAL A 70 2.02 6.27 -14.38
N SER A 71 1.90 7.42 -15.05
CA SER A 71 2.33 7.55 -16.44
C SER A 71 3.87 7.54 -16.55
N ARG A 72 4.41 6.98 -17.65
CA ARG A 72 5.85 7.00 -17.92
C ARG A 72 6.44 8.42 -17.85
N PRO A 73 5.84 9.46 -18.44
CA PRO A 73 6.39 10.82 -18.34
C PRO A 73 6.44 11.33 -16.90
N HIS A 74 5.48 10.96 -16.05
CA HIS A 74 5.51 11.31 -14.64
C HIS A 74 6.67 10.62 -13.92
N LEU A 75 6.85 9.32 -14.14
CA LEU A 75 7.99 8.60 -13.58
C LEU A 75 9.32 9.25 -13.99
N VAL A 76 9.50 9.58 -15.27
CA VAL A 76 10.75 10.21 -15.75
C VAL A 76 11.02 11.51 -15.00
N LYS A 77 10.01 12.35 -14.76
CA LYS A 77 10.16 13.56 -13.94
C LYS A 77 10.60 13.26 -12.51
N LEU A 78 10.14 12.16 -11.90
CA LEU A 78 10.57 11.77 -10.56
C LEU A 78 12.03 11.31 -10.54
N LEU A 79 12.45 10.58 -11.57
CA LEU A 79 13.84 10.15 -11.75
C LEU A 79 14.77 11.35 -11.96
N ASP A 80 14.38 12.29 -12.82
CA ASP A 80 15.17 13.50 -13.10
C ASP A 80 15.29 14.42 -11.87
N LYS A 81 14.29 14.40 -10.98
CA LYS A 81 14.33 15.10 -9.68
C LYS A 81 15.14 14.36 -8.61
N GLY A 82 15.67 13.17 -8.90
CA GLY A 82 16.41 12.35 -7.94
C GLY A 82 15.55 11.79 -6.80
N LEU A 83 14.22 11.78 -6.94
CA LEU A 83 13.33 11.26 -5.91
C LEU A 83 13.34 9.72 -5.85
N ILE A 84 13.65 9.10 -6.98
CA ILE A 84 13.79 7.65 -7.15
C ILE A 84 15.16 7.40 -7.76
N GLU A 85 15.96 6.54 -7.11
CA GLU A 85 17.27 6.16 -7.60
C GLU A 85 17.16 5.30 -8.88
N PHE A 86 18.04 5.54 -9.83
CA PHE A 86 18.14 4.77 -11.06
C PHE A 86 19.59 4.63 -11.52
N ARG A 87 19.83 3.64 -12.36
CA ARG A 87 21.09 3.41 -13.06
C ARG A 87 20.88 3.67 -14.55
N MET A 88 21.90 4.20 -15.22
CA MET A 88 21.98 4.21 -16.67
C MET A 88 22.64 2.91 -17.15
N VAL A 89 21.96 2.20 -18.05
CA VAL A 89 22.52 1.07 -18.79
C VAL A 89 22.55 1.48 -20.25
N ASP A 90 23.75 1.86 -20.69
CA ASP A 90 23.97 2.52 -21.98
C ASP A 90 23.05 3.76 -22.10
N THR A 91 22.08 3.76 -23.01
CA THR A 91 21.16 4.89 -23.24
C THR A 91 19.88 4.81 -22.40
N HIS A 92 19.63 3.70 -21.70
CA HIS A 92 18.36 3.45 -21.01
C HIS A 92 18.45 3.54 -19.49
N ARG A 93 17.43 4.15 -18.88
CA ARG A 93 17.27 4.15 -17.42
C ARG A 93 16.75 2.79 -16.91
N ARG A 94 17.33 2.32 -15.82
CA ARG A 94 16.96 1.12 -15.07
C ARG A 94 16.69 1.48 -13.62
N VAL A 95 15.55 1.04 -13.08
CA VAL A 95 15.10 1.41 -11.74
C VAL A 95 15.01 0.15 -10.89
N ASN A 96 15.64 0.17 -9.71
CA ASN A 96 15.56 -0.95 -8.78
C ASN A 96 14.18 -0.98 -8.09
N VAL A 97 13.59 -2.17 -7.93
CA VAL A 97 12.30 -2.34 -7.24
C VAL A 97 12.35 -1.78 -5.81
N ALA A 98 13.46 -1.95 -5.10
CA ALA A 98 13.65 -1.40 -3.75
C ALA A 98 13.53 0.14 -3.72
N SER A 99 14.06 0.82 -4.73
CA SER A 99 13.98 2.28 -4.85
C SER A 99 12.55 2.75 -5.15
N LEU A 100 11.76 1.96 -5.89
CA LEU A 100 10.34 2.23 -6.11
C LEU A 100 9.52 2.04 -4.82
N GLU A 101 9.78 0.94 -4.09
CA GLU A 101 9.11 0.65 -2.81
C GLU A 101 9.41 1.74 -1.77
N SER A 102 10.66 2.20 -1.67
CA SER A 102 11.05 3.25 -0.73
C SER A 102 10.38 4.59 -1.05
N TYR A 103 10.27 4.94 -2.34
CA TYR A 103 9.51 6.11 -2.77
C TYR A 103 8.02 5.98 -2.41
N ARG A 104 7.39 4.85 -2.73
CA ARG A 104 5.97 4.63 -2.41
C ARG A 104 5.69 4.75 -0.91
N ARG A 105 6.54 4.19 -0.05
CA ARG A 105 6.42 4.31 1.41
C ARG A 105 6.57 5.76 1.88
N ARG A 106 7.54 6.52 1.33
CA ARG A 106 7.72 7.94 1.65
C ARG A 106 6.47 8.76 1.29
N GLU A 107 5.93 8.56 0.08
CA GLU A 107 4.70 9.24 -0.36
C GLU A 107 3.50 8.89 0.53
N GLN A 108 3.32 7.62 0.90
CA GLN A 108 2.25 7.21 1.80
C GLN A 108 2.38 7.85 3.18
N ASN A 109 3.59 7.91 3.73
CA ASN A 109 3.84 8.54 5.03
C ASN A 109 3.62 10.06 4.98
N GLU A 110 4.04 10.72 3.91
CA GLU A 110 3.84 12.14 3.70
C GLU A 110 2.34 12.47 3.55
N GLN A 111 1.59 11.65 2.80
CA GLN A 111 0.14 11.78 2.71
C GLN A 111 -0.54 11.59 4.08
N ALA A 112 -0.11 10.59 4.86
CA ALA A 112 -0.63 10.37 6.21
C ALA A 112 -0.36 11.58 7.13
N ARG A 113 0.84 12.17 7.07
CA ARG A 113 1.19 13.38 7.82
C ARG A 113 0.33 14.59 7.42
N ARG A 114 0.13 14.81 6.12
CA ARG A 114 -0.73 15.90 5.63
C ARG A 114 -2.17 15.75 6.08
N ARG A 115 -2.69 14.52 6.08
CA ARG A 115 -4.02 14.20 6.61
C ARG A 115 -4.12 14.52 8.10
N GLN A 116 -3.15 14.09 8.90
CA GLN A 116 -3.10 14.40 10.33
C GLN A 116 -3.01 15.91 10.60
N ALA A 117 -2.20 16.64 9.82
CA ALA A 117 -2.11 18.09 9.93
C ALA A 117 -3.43 18.79 9.59
N ALA A 118 -4.17 18.30 8.58
CA ALA A 118 -5.49 18.81 8.25
C ALA A 118 -6.51 18.56 9.37
N VAL A 119 -6.49 17.38 10.00
CA VAL A 119 -7.32 17.06 11.17
C VAL A 119 -6.98 17.98 12.35
N ALA A 120 -5.69 18.13 12.67
CA ALA A 120 -5.23 19.01 13.74
C ALA A 120 -5.65 20.47 13.51
N SER A 121 -5.57 20.96 12.27
CA SER A 121 -6.04 22.30 11.91
C SER A 121 -7.56 22.45 12.08
N ALA A 122 -8.34 21.43 11.70
CA ALA A 122 -9.79 21.44 11.88
C ALA A 122 -10.19 21.45 13.37
N ILE A 123 -9.51 20.65 14.18
CA ILE A 123 -9.65 20.62 15.64
C ILE A 123 -9.33 22.00 16.24
N GLY A 124 -8.21 22.60 15.84
CA GLY A 124 -7.82 23.92 16.32
C GLY A 124 -8.84 25.00 15.99
N SER A 125 -9.45 24.97 14.80
CA SER A 125 -10.54 25.89 14.47
C SER A 125 -11.78 25.69 15.34
N THR A 126 -12.16 24.44 15.65
CA THR A 126 -13.32 24.18 16.52
C THR A 126 -13.09 24.60 17.96
N GLU A 127 -11.86 24.48 18.46
CA GLU A 127 -11.50 24.95 19.82
C GLU A 127 -11.50 26.48 19.89
N ALA A 128 -11.02 27.16 18.83
CA ALA A 128 -11.04 28.62 18.75
C ALA A 128 -12.47 29.20 18.71
N GLU A 129 -13.43 28.44 18.19
CA GLU A 129 -14.87 28.75 18.24
C GLU A 129 -15.49 28.44 19.62
N GLY A 130 -14.70 27.98 20.60
CA GLY A 130 -15.13 27.66 21.95
C GLY A 130 -15.83 26.29 22.07
N LEU A 131 -15.78 25.46 21.02
CA LEU A 131 -16.39 24.15 20.99
C LEU A 131 -15.48 23.12 21.68
N ARG A 132 -16.04 22.32 22.60
CA ARG A 132 -15.29 21.21 23.21
C ARG A 132 -15.05 20.10 22.18
N VAL A 133 -13.78 19.85 21.86
CA VAL A 133 -13.36 18.68 21.09
C VAL A 133 -13.30 17.47 22.02
N THR A 134 -14.04 16.41 21.67
CA THR A 134 -14.01 15.13 22.38
C THR A 134 -13.18 14.11 21.59
N ALA A 135 -12.79 13.01 22.25
CA ALA A 135 -12.12 11.90 21.60
C ALA A 135 -12.93 11.35 20.40
N ASP A 136 -14.26 11.32 20.50
CA ASP A 136 -15.16 10.90 19.42
C ASP A 136 -15.14 11.85 18.22
N THR A 137 -15.03 13.16 18.45
CA THR A 137 -14.89 14.16 17.37
C THR A 137 -13.54 13.97 16.66
N THR A 138 -12.49 13.71 17.42
CA THR A 138 -11.15 13.44 16.88
C THR A 138 -11.15 12.17 16.01
N ALA A 139 -11.76 11.08 16.51
CA ALA A 139 -11.86 9.81 15.79
C ALA A 139 -12.68 9.92 14.49
N ASP A 140 -13.77 10.69 14.49
CA ASP A 140 -14.56 10.92 13.28
C ASP A 140 -13.81 11.77 12.25
N LEU A 141 -13.08 12.80 12.68
CA LEU A 141 -12.25 13.62 11.81
C LEU A 141 -11.10 12.80 11.20
N ASP A 142 -10.47 11.93 11.99
CA ASP A 142 -9.46 10.98 11.50
C ASP A 142 -10.06 10.00 10.49
N ALA A 143 -11.23 9.43 10.77
CA ALA A 143 -11.93 8.54 9.84
C ALA A 143 -12.30 9.27 8.53
N TYR A 144 -12.72 10.53 8.62
CA TYR A 144 -12.98 11.38 7.46
C TYR A 144 -11.70 11.65 6.66
N ALA A 145 -10.60 11.98 7.32
CA ALA A 145 -9.31 12.22 6.68
C ALA A 145 -8.72 10.96 6.03
N ARG A 146 -9.04 9.76 6.54
CA ARG A 146 -8.72 8.47 5.92
C ARG A 146 -9.64 8.09 4.77
N GLY A 147 -10.77 8.77 4.60
CA GLY A 147 -11.80 8.46 3.61
C GLY A 147 -12.70 7.28 4.00
N GLU A 148 -12.66 6.86 5.26
CA GLU A 148 -13.52 5.81 5.83
C GLU A 148 -14.90 6.35 6.24
N LEU A 149 -14.99 7.67 6.42
CA LEU A 149 -16.21 8.39 6.71
C LEU A 149 -16.41 9.48 5.65
N ASP A 150 -17.60 9.55 5.05
CA ASP A 150 -17.90 10.64 4.12
C ASP A 150 -18.33 11.91 4.87
N ALA A 151 -18.41 13.03 4.14
CA ALA A 151 -18.74 14.33 4.72
C ALA A 151 -20.17 14.38 5.29
N ALA A 152 -21.11 13.65 4.70
CA ALA A 152 -22.51 13.63 5.14
C ALA A 152 -22.65 12.85 6.46
N ALA A 153 -21.99 11.71 6.56
CA ALA A 153 -21.91 10.87 7.74
C ALA A 153 -21.19 11.59 8.89
N LEU A 154 -20.08 12.29 8.61
CA LEU A 154 -19.41 13.15 9.59
C LEU A 154 -20.36 14.19 10.15
N ARG A 155 -21.06 14.95 9.29
CA ARG A 155 -22.04 15.96 9.71
C ARG A 155 -23.17 15.37 10.55
N ALA A 156 -23.74 14.24 10.11
CA ALA A 156 -24.82 13.57 10.83
C ALA A 156 -24.40 13.12 12.24
N ARG A 157 -23.19 12.56 12.38
CA ARG A 157 -22.62 12.16 13.68
C ARG A 157 -22.39 13.36 14.59
N THR A 158 -21.83 14.45 14.06
CA THR A 158 -21.62 15.69 14.80
C THR A 158 -22.95 16.26 15.29
N LEU A 159 -23.96 16.38 14.42
CA LEU A 159 -25.30 16.86 14.79
C LEU A 159 -25.95 15.98 15.86
N ALA A 160 -25.90 14.65 15.72
CA ALA A 160 -26.47 13.72 16.69
C ALA A 160 -25.85 13.84 18.09
N ARG A 161 -24.56 14.19 18.19
CA ARG A 161 -23.90 14.48 19.48
C ARG A 161 -24.41 15.77 20.09
N HIS A 162 -24.54 16.81 19.28
CA HIS A 162 -25.05 18.10 19.76
C HIS A 162 -26.51 18.02 20.23
N THR A 163 -27.36 17.26 19.53
CA THR A 163 -28.77 17.10 19.92
C THR A 163 -28.94 16.24 21.17
N ARG A 164 -28.12 15.19 21.35
CA ARG A 164 -28.17 14.34 22.55
C ARG A 164 -27.74 15.10 23.82
N LYS A 165 -26.72 15.95 23.69
CA LYS A 165 -26.18 16.76 24.80
C LYS A 165 -27.09 17.94 25.20
N ALA A 166 -28.06 18.30 24.37
CA ALA A 166 -29.06 19.33 24.67
C ALA A 166 -30.30 18.77 25.39
N ALA A 167 -30.40 17.44 25.53
CA ALA A 167 -31.54 16.75 26.16
C ALA A 167 -31.23 16.22 27.59
N GLU A 168 -29.99 16.38 28.06
CA GLU A 168 -29.55 16.18 29.46
C GLU A 168 -29.37 17.53 30.16
#